data_AF-A0A9E3S5P1-F1
#
_entry.id   AF-A0A9E3S5P1-F1
#
_cell.length_a   1.000
_cell.length_b   1.000
_cell.length_c   1.000
_cell.angle_alpha   90.00
_cell.angle_beta   90.00
_cell.angle_gamma   90.00
#
_symmetry.space_group_name_H-M   'P 1'
#
loop_
_entity.id
_entity.type
_entity.pdbx_description
1 polymer ?
#
loop_
_entity_poly.entity_id
_entity_poly.type
_entity_poly.pdbx_seq_one_letter_code
_entity_poly.pdbx_strand_id
1 'polypeptide(L)'
;MKKIVVALSLFAISSSASADLADKMEKLVGYTIVASMTIKSWYNESKNEAEENFKGCDYGRVIVFTNNKILKCTSYNYQYAYRPTAVILSDGSQFKMIVEDEIYEMQR
;
A
#
# COMPACT_ATOMS: atom_id res chain seq x y z
N MET A 1 43.16 -29.74 32.62
CA MET A 1 43.12 -29.33 31.19
C MET A 1 41.71 -29.48 30.64
N LYS A 2 40.92 -28.40 30.57
CA LYS A 2 39.73 -28.35 29.69
C LYS A 2 39.27 -26.91 29.46
N LYS A 3 39.78 -26.38 28.35
CA LYS A 3 39.16 -25.49 27.36
C LYS A 3 38.23 -24.38 27.87
N ILE A 4 38.82 -23.19 27.95
CA ILE A 4 38.19 -21.90 27.73
C ILE A 4 37.42 -21.93 26.40
N VAL A 5 36.13 -21.59 26.41
CA VAL A 5 35.42 -21.11 25.22
C VAL A 5 34.73 -19.81 25.61
N VAL A 6 35.24 -18.74 25.01
CA VAL A 6 34.81 -17.36 25.15
C VAL A 6 33.38 -17.22 24.59
N ALA A 7 32.45 -16.74 25.42
CA ALA A 7 31.12 -16.32 25.00
C ALA A 7 31.24 -15.01 24.20
N LEU A 8 31.44 -15.13 22.89
CA LEU A 8 31.60 -14.02 21.97
C LEU A 8 30.23 -13.59 21.42
N SER A 9 29.73 -12.47 21.93
CA SER A 9 28.96 -11.43 21.22
C SER A 9 27.89 -11.87 20.19
N LEU A 10 26.62 -11.87 20.61
CA LEU A 10 25.48 -11.71 19.71
C LEU A 10 25.04 -10.23 19.72
N PHE A 11 25.88 -9.37 19.15
CA PHE A 11 25.50 -8.01 18.73
C PHE A 11 25.55 -7.98 17.20
N ALA A 12 24.52 -8.55 16.57
CA ALA A 12 24.21 -8.28 15.17
C ALA A 12 22.92 -7.47 15.15
N ILE A 13 23.07 -6.15 15.26
CA ILE A 13 21.98 -5.22 14.95
C ILE A 13 21.85 -5.25 13.43
N SER A 14 20.94 -6.09 12.93
CA SER A 14 20.58 -6.20 11.52
C SER A 14 19.95 -4.90 11.05
N SER A 15 20.80 -3.92 10.70
CA SER A 15 20.37 -2.66 10.11
C SER A 15 20.28 -2.83 8.60
N SER A 16 19.18 -3.39 8.11
CA SER A 16 18.98 -3.51 6.66
C SER A 16 17.52 -3.27 6.28
N ALA A 17 17.20 -2.03 5.91
CA ALA A 17 16.12 -1.68 4.98
C ALA A 17 16.12 -0.16 4.70
N SER A 18 17.09 0.35 3.93
CA SER A 18 17.11 1.76 3.49
C SER A 18 16.99 1.94 1.98
N ALA A 19 16.86 0.85 1.22
CA ALA A 19 16.75 0.91 -0.25
C ALA A 19 15.29 1.01 -0.75
N ASP A 20 14.31 0.51 0.00
CA ASP A 20 12.92 0.38 -0.49
C ASP A 20 12.23 1.73 -0.73
N LEU A 21 12.45 2.71 0.15
CA LEU A 21 11.68 3.96 0.09
C LEU A 21 12.05 4.82 -1.12
N ALA A 22 13.34 5.00 -1.41
CA ALA A 22 13.77 5.83 -2.55
C ALA A 22 13.27 5.25 -3.88
N ASP A 23 13.40 3.93 -4.06
CA ASP A 23 12.94 3.21 -5.25
C ASP A 23 11.40 3.29 -5.41
N LYS A 24 10.66 3.21 -4.29
CA LYS A 24 9.20 3.42 -4.30
C LYS A 24 8.84 4.87 -4.65
N MET A 25 9.55 5.85 -4.09
CA MET A 25 9.30 7.28 -4.34
C MET A 25 9.66 7.72 -5.76
N GLU A 26 10.66 7.10 -6.39
CA GLU A 26 11.02 7.37 -7.79
C GLU A 26 9.82 7.13 -8.72
N LYS A 27 9.00 6.12 -8.44
CA LYS A 27 7.77 5.80 -9.19
C LYS A 27 6.67 6.87 -9.08
N LEU A 28 6.85 7.85 -8.20
CA LEU A 28 5.91 8.94 -7.94
C LEU A 28 6.39 10.29 -8.50
N VAL A 29 7.54 10.34 -9.19
CA VAL A 29 8.00 11.58 -9.83
C VAL A 29 6.95 12.08 -10.82
N GLY A 30 6.57 13.36 -10.71
CA GLY A 30 5.52 13.99 -11.52
C GLY A 30 4.11 13.87 -10.96
N TYR A 31 3.91 13.02 -9.95
CA TYR A 31 2.63 12.92 -9.25
C TYR A 31 2.53 13.95 -8.13
N THR A 32 1.32 14.45 -7.90
CA THR A 32 0.99 15.35 -6.80
C THR A 32 -0.06 14.71 -5.90
N ILE A 33 0.01 14.94 -4.59
CA ILE A 33 -1.05 14.51 -3.67
C ILE A 33 -2.30 15.35 -3.96
N VAL A 34 -3.39 14.68 -4.32
CA VAL A 34 -4.67 15.32 -4.65
C VAL A 34 -5.75 15.06 -3.59
N ALA A 35 -5.57 14.05 -2.74
CA ALA A 35 -6.44 13.77 -1.60
C ALA A 35 -5.79 12.84 -0.58
N SER A 36 -6.33 12.84 0.65
CA SER A 36 -6.07 11.81 1.67
C SER A 36 -7.39 11.46 2.34
N MET A 37 -7.76 10.17 2.33
CA MET A 37 -9.11 9.72 2.72
C MET A 37 -9.06 8.31 3.32
N THR A 38 -9.96 8.02 4.25
CA THR A 38 -10.14 6.66 4.77
C THR A 38 -10.90 5.78 3.78
N ILE A 39 -10.40 4.56 3.55
CA ILE A 39 -11.11 3.52 2.80
C ILE A 39 -12.28 3.02 3.64
N LYS A 40 -13.48 3.09 3.06
CA LYS A 40 -14.74 2.64 3.69
C LYS A 40 -15.00 1.17 3.39
N SER A 41 -14.89 0.79 2.12
CA SER A 41 -15.17 -0.57 1.66
C SER A 41 -14.59 -0.80 0.26
N TRP A 42 -14.62 -2.04 -0.21
CA TRP A 42 -14.34 -2.40 -1.59
C TRP A 42 -15.31 -3.46 -2.10
N TYR A 43 -15.43 -3.58 -3.42
CA TYR A 43 -16.17 -4.67 -4.06
C TYR A 43 -15.58 -4.99 -5.44
N ASN A 44 -15.83 -6.20 -5.92
CA ASN A 44 -15.59 -6.59 -7.31
C ASN A 44 -16.93 -6.56 -8.03
N GLU A 45 -16.98 -6.18 -9.31
CA GLU A 45 -18.24 -6.13 -10.09
C GLU A 45 -19.00 -7.46 -10.10
N SER A 46 -18.30 -8.59 -9.90
CA SER A 46 -18.88 -9.92 -9.82
C SER A 46 -19.46 -10.28 -8.45
N LYS A 47 -19.23 -9.49 -7.41
CA LYS A 47 -19.68 -9.75 -6.03
C LYS A 47 -20.78 -8.77 -5.65
N ASN A 48 -21.86 -9.29 -5.08
CA ASN A 48 -23.02 -8.50 -4.64
C ASN A 48 -22.83 -7.81 -3.28
N GLU A 49 -21.66 -7.96 -2.63
CA GLU A 49 -21.41 -7.47 -1.28
C GLU A 49 -20.12 -6.66 -1.22
N ALA A 50 -20.17 -5.56 -0.48
CA ALA A 50 -19.02 -4.72 -0.19
C ALA A 50 -18.35 -5.18 1.11
N GLU A 51 -17.02 -5.28 1.11
CA GLU A 51 -16.24 -5.68 2.28
C GLU A 51 -15.54 -4.45 2.88
N GLU A 52 -15.58 -4.28 4.21
CA GLU A 52 -14.96 -3.12 4.88
C GLU A 52 -13.46 -3.27 5.12
N ASN A 53 -12.96 -4.50 5.19
CA ASN A 53 -11.54 -4.77 5.42
C ASN A 53 -10.82 -4.67 4.09
N PHE A 54 -9.92 -3.71 3.93
CA PHE A 54 -9.12 -3.57 2.71
C PHE A 54 -8.29 -4.83 2.49
N LYS A 55 -8.33 -5.38 1.26
CA LYS A 55 -7.60 -6.59 0.84
C LYS A 55 -6.71 -6.33 -0.36
N GLY A 56 -6.18 -5.11 -0.49
CA GLY A 56 -5.40 -4.69 -1.65
C GLY A 56 -6.28 -4.45 -2.88
N CYS A 57 -5.67 -4.60 -4.06
CA CYS A 57 -6.30 -4.50 -5.36
C CYS A 57 -6.34 -5.84 -6.09
N ASP A 58 -7.49 -6.14 -6.70
CA ASP A 58 -7.57 -7.00 -7.89
C ASP A 58 -7.82 -6.11 -9.10
N TYR A 59 -7.47 -6.56 -10.30
CA TYR A 59 -7.85 -5.87 -11.54
C TYR A 59 -9.37 -5.62 -11.57
N GLY A 60 -9.75 -4.35 -11.67
CA GLY A 60 -11.15 -3.92 -11.73
C GLY A 60 -11.88 -3.83 -10.38
N ARG A 61 -11.22 -4.14 -9.26
CA ARG A 61 -11.78 -3.90 -7.92
C ARG A 61 -12.09 -2.42 -7.72
N VAL A 62 -13.25 -2.11 -7.16
CA VAL A 62 -13.66 -0.74 -6.83
C VAL A 62 -13.41 -0.47 -5.36
N ILE A 63 -12.66 0.60 -5.07
CA ILE A 63 -12.38 1.10 -3.73
C ILE A 63 -13.31 2.27 -3.46
N VAL A 64 -14.05 2.21 -2.34
CA VAL A 64 -14.99 3.24 -1.90
C VAL A 64 -14.40 3.96 -0.69
N PHE A 65 -14.30 5.27 -0.77
CA PHE A 65 -13.81 6.12 0.32
C PHE A 65 -14.97 6.62 1.20
N THR A 66 -14.64 7.09 2.40
CA THR A 66 -15.60 7.63 3.37
C THR A 66 -16.42 8.82 2.87
N ASN A 67 -15.92 9.58 1.89
CA ASN A 67 -16.65 10.66 1.23
C ASN A 67 -17.44 10.21 -0.03
N ASN A 68 -17.63 8.90 -0.20
CA ASN A 68 -18.31 8.26 -1.33
C ASN A 68 -17.64 8.48 -2.70
N LYS A 69 -16.42 9.02 -2.76
CA LYS A 69 -15.60 8.92 -3.98
C LYS A 69 -15.16 7.48 -4.19
N ILE A 70 -14.86 7.14 -5.44
CA ILE A 70 -14.39 5.81 -5.82
C ILE A 70 -13.14 5.90 -6.70
N LEU A 71 -12.34 4.83 -6.66
CA LEU A 71 -11.29 4.55 -7.63
C LEU A 71 -11.34 3.06 -8.00
N LYS A 72 -11.01 2.73 -9.24
CA LYS A 72 -10.95 1.35 -9.74
C LYS A 72 -9.49 0.93 -9.91
N CYS A 73 -9.14 -0.23 -9.35
CA CYS A 73 -7.80 -0.80 -9.43
C CYS A 73 -7.45 -1.20 -10.87
N THR A 74 -6.24 -0.87 -11.32
CA THR A 74 -5.67 -1.28 -12.62
C THR A 74 -4.43 -2.16 -12.46
N SER A 75 -4.10 -2.56 -11.23
CA SER A 75 -3.07 -3.53 -10.90
C SER A 75 -3.59 -4.58 -9.91
N TYR A 76 -2.81 -5.65 -9.71
CA TYR A 76 -3.03 -6.65 -8.67
C TYR A 76 -1.96 -6.51 -7.59
N ASN A 77 -2.38 -6.41 -6.33
CA ASN A 77 -1.50 -6.51 -5.16
C ASN A 77 -2.37 -6.80 -3.92
N TYR A 78 -1.96 -7.74 -3.08
CA TYR A 78 -2.72 -8.14 -1.89
C TYR A 78 -2.11 -7.55 -0.62
N GLN A 79 -2.94 -6.88 0.17
CA GLN A 79 -2.58 -6.36 1.49
C GLN A 79 -3.82 -6.33 2.36
N TYR A 80 -3.70 -6.76 3.61
CA TYR A 80 -4.80 -6.66 4.56
C TYR A 80 -4.63 -5.42 5.44
N ALA A 81 -5.65 -4.56 5.50
CA ALA A 81 -5.69 -3.45 6.45
C ALA A 81 -7.13 -3.11 6.86
N TYR A 82 -7.36 -2.81 8.15
CA TYR A 82 -8.67 -2.42 8.65
C TYR A 82 -8.90 -0.92 8.46
N ARG A 83 -9.79 -0.55 7.54
CA ARG A 83 -10.19 0.85 7.24
C ARG A 83 -8.99 1.83 7.17
N PRO A 84 -7.98 1.55 6.35
CA PRO A 84 -6.76 2.34 6.33
C PRO A 84 -6.98 3.73 5.71
N THR A 85 -6.06 4.64 5.99
CA THR A 85 -5.91 5.90 5.25
C THR A 85 -5.23 5.61 3.91
N ALA A 86 -5.80 6.18 2.84
CA ALA A 86 -5.25 6.14 1.50
C ALA A 86 -4.84 7.55 1.06
N VAL A 87 -3.61 7.70 0.58
CA VAL A 87 -3.12 8.93 -0.07
C VAL A 87 -3.29 8.77 -1.57
N ILE A 88 -4.03 9.70 -2.19
CA ILE A 88 -4.31 9.66 -3.62
C ILE A 88 -3.40 10.65 -4.32
N LEU A 89 -2.70 10.18 -5.34
CA LEU A 89 -1.83 10.99 -6.18
C LEU A 89 -2.31 11.00 -7.62
N SER A 90 -2.00 12.10 -8.33
CA SER A 90 -2.23 12.20 -9.77
C SER A 90 -1.16 13.04 -10.46
N ASP A 91 -0.85 12.66 -11.70
CA ASP A 91 -0.03 13.43 -12.64
C ASP A 91 -0.89 14.24 -13.64
N GLY A 92 -2.21 14.26 -13.45
CA GLY A 92 -3.19 14.89 -14.34
C GLY A 92 -3.86 13.93 -15.33
N SER A 93 -3.33 12.72 -15.51
CA SER A 93 -3.88 11.69 -16.41
C SER A 93 -4.17 10.38 -15.67
N GLN A 94 -3.23 9.94 -14.83
CA GLN A 94 -3.26 8.70 -14.09
C GLN A 94 -3.48 8.96 -12.60
N PHE A 95 -3.95 7.93 -11.89
CA PHE A 95 -4.11 7.96 -10.44
C PHE A 95 -3.27 6.86 -9.81
N LYS A 96 -2.63 7.20 -8.69
CA LYS A 96 -2.04 6.23 -7.79
C LYS A 96 -2.68 6.35 -6.42
N MET A 97 -2.78 5.24 -5.71
CA MET A 97 -3.22 5.20 -4.33
C MET A 97 -2.11 4.57 -3.49
N ILE A 98 -1.74 5.22 -2.40
CA ILE A 98 -0.80 4.67 -1.41
C ILE A 98 -1.60 4.26 -0.19
N VAL A 99 -1.42 3.00 0.23
CA VAL A 99 -1.98 2.46 1.47
C VAL A 99 -0.83 1.83 2.25
N GLU A 100 -0.56 2.36 3.44
CA GLU A 100 0.65 2.05 4.21
C GLU A 100 1.91 2.31 3.36
N ASP A 101 2.66 1.28 3.00
CA ASP A 101 3.88 1.36 2.19
C ASP A 101 3.70 0.84 0.75
N GLU A 102 2.47 0.48 0.36
CA GLU A 102 2.16 -0.09 -0.94
C GLU A 102 1.54 0.94 -1.89
N ILE A 103 1.99 0.90 -3.16
CA ILE A 103 1.54 1.78 -4.23
C ILE A 103 0.67 0.98 -5.19
N TYR A 104 -0.53 1.49 -5.46
CA TYR A 104 -1.53 0.89 -6.33
C TYR A 104 -1.79 1.77 -7.56
N GLU A 105 -1.88 1.14 -8.73
CA GLU A 105 -2.29 1.81 -9.97
C GLU A 105 -3.81 1.87 -10.04
N MET A 106 -4.35 3.05 -10.33
CA MET A 106 -5.78 3.33 -10.24
C MET A 106 -6.29 4.10 -11.47
N GLN A 107 -7.59 3.98 -11.70
CA GLN A 107 -8.35 4.82 -12.63
C GLN A 107 -9.63 5.32 -11.98
N ARG A 108 -10.20 6.38 -12.53
CA ARG A 108 -11.45 6.98 -12.07
C ARG A 108 -12.67 6.38 -12.77
#